data_AF-A0A0X8JRP1-F1
#
_entry.id   AF-A0A0X8JRP1-F1
#
_cell.length_a   1.000
_cell.length_b   1.000
_cell.length_c   1.000
_cell.angle_alpha   90.00
_cell.angle_beta   90.00
_cell.angle_gamma   90.00
#
_symmetry.space_group_name_H-M   'P 1'
#
loop_
_entity.id
_entity.type
_entity.pdbx_description
1 polymer ?
#
loop_
_entity_poly.entity_id
_entity_poly.type
_entity_poly.pdbx_seq_one_letter_code
_entity_poly.pdbx_strand_id
1 'polypeptide(L)'
;MVTNGHTSPIRLSGRGCRHWMGERCLYEEHLNPGLRRNFRCTVLEGWEKILEEHVARSECFGLTAEEAGSIWERMAVCLEERWECPDFRPDGEASGPSCALLAGDLCLLRLPPCTGRCRRYER
;
A
#
# COMPACT_ATOMS: atom_id res chain seq x y z
N MET A 1 -46.78 30.27 11.47
CA MET A 1 -46.23 28.91 11.64
C MET A 1 -44.82 28.93 11.11
N VAL A 2 -43.82 28.88 12.00
CA VAL A 2 -42.41 28.94 11.63
C VAL A 2 -41.99 27.51 11.27
N THR A 3 -41.77 27.23 9.99
CA THR A 3 -41.23 25.94 9.56
C THR A 3 -39.73 25.95 9.81
N ASN A 4 -39.32 25.31 10.90
CA ASN A 4 -37.92 25.02 11.20
C ASN A 4 -37.36 24.09 10.10
N GLY A 5 -36.75 24.69 9.07
CA GLY A 5 -35.98 24.00 8.06
C GLY A 5 -34.77 23.34 8.70
N HIS A 6 -34.92 22.09 9.13
CA HIS A 6 -33.80 21.23 9.48
C HIS A 6 -33.01 20.97 8.19
N THR A 7 -31.98 21.79 7.98
CA THR A 7 -30.97 21.52 6.95
C THR A 7 -30.32 20.20 7.33
N SER A 8 -30.66 19.13 6.60
CA SER A 8 -29.95 17.86 6.77
C SER A 8 -28.45 18.12 6.57
N PRO A 9 -27.57 17.63 7.44
CA PRO A 9 -26.13 17.89 7.30
C PRO A 9 -25.69 17.42 5.91
N ILE A 10 -25.00 18.31 5.19
CA ILE A 10 -24.44 18.03 3.87
C ILE A 10 -23.65 16.73 3.97
N ARG A 11 -24.08 15.72 3.21
CA ARG A 11 -23.42 14.41 3.17
C ARG A 11 -22.12 14.58 2.40
N LEU A 12 -21.04 14.98 3.07
CA LEU A 12 -19.71 15.00 2.47
C LEU A 12 -19.30 13.55 2.16
N SER A 13 -19.02 13.28 0.89
CA SER A 13 -18.46 12.01 0.46
C SER A 13 -16.99 11.96 0.87
N GLY A 14 -16.42 10.75 0.93
CA GLY A 14 -14.98 10.60 1.18
C GLY A 14 -14.12 11.30 0.13
N ARG A 15 -14.61 11.45 -1.11
CA ARG A 15 -13.88 11.96 -2.29
C ARG A 15 -13.34 13.40 -2.19
N GLY A 16 -13.58 14.11 -1.10
CA GLY A 16 -12.98 15.42 -0.81
C GLY A 16 -12.22 15.46 0.52
N CYS A 17 -11.89 14.32 1.10
CA CYS A 17 -11.06 14.22 2.29
C CYS A 17 -9.63 13.91 1.86
N ARG A 18 -8.63 14.62 2.41
CA ARG A 18 -7.20 14.35 2.19
C ARG A 18 -6.76 12.93 2.55
N HIS A 19 -7.53 12.24 3.39
CA HIS A 19 -7.26 10.86 3.81
C HIS A 19 -7.99 9.83 2.95
N TRP A 20 -8.76 10.24 1.94
CA TRP A 20 -9.47 9.32 1.06
C TRP A 20 -8.57 8.90 -0.10
N MET A 21 -8.52 7.59 -0.36
CA MET A 21 -7.91 7.04 -1.56
C MET A 21 -8.69 5.80 -1.97
N GLY A 22 -9.28 5.80 -3.17
CA GLY A 22 -9.93 4.61 -3.73
C GLY A 22 -10.95 3.93 -2.79
N GLU A 23 -11.84 4.71 -2.16
CA GLU A 23 -12.86 4.23 -1.18
C GLU A 23 -12.32 3.79 0.19
N ARG A 24 -11.03 3.98 0.43
CA ARG A 24 -10.32 3.58 1.64
C ARG A 24 -9.80 4.80 2.39
N CYS A 25 -9.56 4.63 3.69
CA CYS A 25 -9.20 5.71 4.61
C CYS A 25 -7.75 5.55 5.08
N LEU A 26 -6.89 6.48 4.65
CA LEU A 26 -5.49 6.59 5.04
C LEU A 26 -5.28 7.32 6.38
N TYR A 27 -6.34 7.64 7.13
CA TYR A 27 -6.17 8.48 8.33
C TYR A 27 -5.20 7.86 9.35
N GLU A 28 -5.37 6.57 9.66
CA GLU A 28 -4.50 5.92 10.65
C GLU A 28 -3.04 5.86 10.19
N GLU A 29 -2.83 5.64 8.90
CA GLU A 29 -1.50 5.63 8.29
C GLU A 29 -0.86 7.03 8.29
N HIS A 30 -1.61 8.07 7.89
CA HIS A 30 -1.12 9.45 7.93
C HIS A 30 -0.78 9.90 9.35
N LEU A 31 -1.52 9.41 10.36
CA LEU A 31 -1.27 9.74 11.76
C LEU A 31 -0.02 9.06 12.30
N ASN A 32 0.22 7.79 11.93
CA ASN A 32 1.38 7.01 12.36
C ASN A 32 1.88 6.10 11.22
N PRO A 33 2.71 6.63 10.30
CA PRO A 33 3.20 5.85 9.18
C PRO A 33 3.91 4.57 9.62
N GLY A 34 3.55 3.44 9.02
CA GLY A 34 4.14 2.13 9.31
C GLY A 34 3.74 1.50 10.65
N LEU A 35 2.94 2.15 11.50
CA LEU A 35 2.51 1.57 12.78
C LEU A 35 1.62 0.34 12.57
N ARG A 36 0.73 0.39 11.58
CA ARG A 36 -0.23 -0.67 11.26
C ARG A 36 0.32 -1.58 10.16
N ARG A 37 1.18 -2.52 10.56
CA ARG A 37 1.77 -3.50 9.62
C ARG A 37 0.72 -4.26 8.79
N ASN A 38 -0.47 -4.48 9.34
CA ASN A 38 -1.56 -5.15 8.62
C ASN A 38 -2.11 -4.36 7.42
N PHE A 39 -1.75 -3.09 7.22
CA PHE A 39 -2.08 -2.32 6.02
C PHE A 39 -1.14 -2.58 4.85
N ARG A 40 0.05 -3.13 5.11
CA ARG A 40 1.08 -3.36 4.09
C ARG A 40 0.63 -4.40 3.07
N CYS A 41 1.16 -4.26 1.86
CA CYS A 41 0.99 -5.21 0.78
C CYS A 41 1.76 -6.49 1.09
N THR A 42 1.08 -7.63 1.15
CA THR A 42 1.71 -8.92 1.47
C THR A 42 2.73 -9.37 0.44
N VAL A 43 2.56 -8.97 -0.83
CA VAL A 43 3.52 -9.29 -1.89
C VAL A 43 4.83 -8.54 -1.66
N LEU A 44 4.76 -7.24 -1.36
CA LEU A 44 5.95 -6.44 -1.06
C LEU A 44 6.62 -6.90 0.24
N GLU A 45 5.83 -7.22 1.28
CA GLU A 45 6.36 -7.84 2.51
C GLU A 45 7.12 -9.15 2.20
N GLY A 46 6.59 -9.97 1.28
CA GLY A 46 7.25 -11.20 0.84
C GLY A 46 8.57 -10.92 0.11
N TRP A 47 8.59 -9.94 -0.79
CA TRP A 47 9.79 -9.55 -1.53
C TRP A 47 10.86 -8.94 -0.62
N GLU A 48 10.46 -8.09 0.33
CA GLU A 48 11.37 -7.55 1.35
C GLU A 48 12.02 -8.67 2.15
N LYS A 49 11.25 -9.68 2.56
CA LYS A 49 11.79 -10.83 3.28
C LYS A 49 12.81 -11.60 2.44
N ILE A 50 12.55 -11.80 1.15
CA ILE A 50 13.49 -12.47 0.24
C ILE A 50 14.78 -11.66 0.08
N LEU A 51 14.67 -10.32 0.01
CA LEU A 51 15.80 -9.42 -0.02
C LEU A 51 16.61 -9.46 1.28
N GLU A 52 15.94 -9.41 2.44
CA GLU A 52 16.60 -9.54 3.76
C GLU A 52 17.35 -10.87 3.88
N GLU A 53 16.74 -11.98 3.46
CA GLU A 53 17.37 -13.30 3.43
C GLU A 53 18.55 -13.36 2.45
N HIS A 54 18.50 -12.63 1.34
CA HIS A 54 19.62 -12.51 0.41
C HIS A 54 20.80 -11.73 1.03
N VAL A 55 20.53 -10.61 1.67
CA VAL A 55 21.55 -9.81 2.37
C VAL A 55 22.21 -10.62 3.47
N ALA A 56 21.42 -11.24 4.36
CA ALA A 56 21.94 -12.05 5.46
C ALA A 56 22.80 -13.23 4.98
N ARG A 57 22.39 -13.90 3.89
CA ARG A 57 23.18 -15.00 3.31
C ARG A 57 24.47 -14.50 2.67
N SER A 58 24.41 -13.38 1.94
CA SER A 58 25.59 -12.76 1.32
C SER A 58 26.65 -12.41 2.38
N GLU A 59 26.23 -11.84 3.50
CA GLU A 59 27.11 -11.54 4.63
C GLU A 59 27.69 -12.82 5.25
N CYS A 60 26.87 -13.84 5.47
CA CYS A 60 27.30 -15.13 6.03
C CYS A 60 28.36 -15.82 5.16
N PHE A 61 28.26 -15.67 3.83
CA PHE A 61 29.23 -16.21 2.88
C PHE A 61 30.42 -15.28 2.61
N GLY A 62 30.44 -14.09 3.21
CA GLY A 62 31.50 -13.11 3.01
C GLY A 62 31.58 -12.58 1.58
N LEU A 63 30.45 -12.55 0.88
CA LEU A 63 30.39 -12.06 -0.50
C LEU A 63 30.64 -10.55 -0.53
N THR A 64 31.33 -10.11 -1.58
CA THR A 64 31.41 -8.69 -1.90
C THR A 64 30.06 -8.15 -2.38
N ALA A 65 29.87 -6.82 -2.34
CA ALA A 65 28.66 -6.18 -2.83
C ALA A 65 28.40 -6.47 -4.33
N GLU A 66 29.46 -6.59 -5.13
CA GLU A 66 29.36 -6.90 -6.56
C GLU A 66 28.88 -8.33 -6.80
N GLU A 67 29.43 -9.31 -6.07
CA GLU A 67 29.00 -10.70 -6.14
C GLU A 67 27.56 -10.88 -5.67
N ALA A 68 27.20 -10.26 -4.54
CA ALA A 68 25.85 -10.26 -4.01
C ALA A 68 24.86 -9.60 -4.98
N GLY A 69 25.25 -8.50 -5.62
CA GLY A 69 24.45 -7.80 -6.64
C GLY A 69 24.19 -8.66 -7.87
N SER A 70 25.23 -9.31 -8.42
CA SER A 70 25.08 -10.20 -9.58
C SER A 70 24.20 -11.44 -9.30
N ILE A 71 24.21 -11.95 -8.06
CA ILE A 71 23.26 -13.00 -7.64
C ILE A 71 21.84 -12.44 -7.56
N TRP A 72 21.68 -11.24 -6.98
CA TRP A 72 20.37 -10.59 -6.85
C TRP A 72 19.73 -10.33 -8.20
N GLU A 73 20.45 -9.78 -9.17
CA GLU A 73 19.91 -9.48 -10.51
C GLU A 73 19.30 -10.71 -11.17
N ARG A 74 19.95 -11.88 -11.03
CA ARG A 74 19.43 -13.15 -11.55
C ARG A 74 18.19 -13.62 -10.80
N MET A 75 18.11 -13.38 -9.50
CA MET A 75 16.94 -13.74 -8.68
C MET A 75 15.75 -12.79 -8.89
N ALA A 76 16.01 -11.49 -9.04
CA ALA A 76 15.00 -10.44 -9.14
C ALA A 76 14.11 -10.63 -10.38
N VAL A 77 14.69 -11.05 -11.52
CA VAL A 77 13.93 -11.40 -12.73
C VAL A 77 12.87 -12.46 -12.44
N CYS A 78 13.15 -13.46 -11.59
CA CYS A 78 12.18 -14.48 -11.21
C CYS A 78 11.10 -13.97 -10.23
N LEU A 79 11.36 -12.89 -9.50
CA LEU A 79 10.41 -12.30 -8.55
C LEU A 79 9.40 -11.37 -9.24
N GLU A 80 9.85 -10.58 -10.22
CA GLU A 80 8.99 -9.67 -10.98
C GLU A 80 7.86 -10.41 -11.71
N GLU A 81 8.10 -11.64 -12.16
CA GLU A 81 7.10 -12.48 -12.84
C GLU A 81 5.99 -13.01 -11.91
N ARG A 82 6.12 -12.85 -10.58
CA ARG A 82 5.27 -13.52 -9.59
C ARG A 82 4.58 -12.54 -8.64
N TRP A 83 3.58 -11.83 -9.15
CA TRP A 83 2.55 -11.23 -8.29
C TRP A 83 1.56 -12.29 -7.82
N GLU A 84 1.96 -13.06 -6.80
CA GLU A 84 1.12 -14.11 -6.21
C GLU A 84 0.11 -13.50 -5.21
N CYS A 85 -0.85 -12.72 -5.72
CA CYS A 85 -1.95 -12.15 -4.93
C CYS A 85 -3.29 -12.34 -5.66
N PRO A 86 -4.31 -12.96 -5.02
CA PRO A 86 -5.61 -13.18 -5.66
C PRO A 86 -6.36 -11.88 -5.94
N ASP A 87 -6.05 -10.81 -5.21
CA ASP A 87 -6.64 -9.48 -5.40
C ASP A 87 -5.81 -8.59 -6.34
N PHE A 88 -4.75 -9.11 -6.96
CA PHE A 88 -3.90 -8.34 -7.86
C PHE A 88 -4.72 -7.70 -8.99
N ARG A 89 -4.48 -6.41 -9.23
CA ARG A 89 -5.07 -5.66 -10.34
C ARG A 89 -3.95 -4.99 -11.11
N PRO A 90 -3.71 -5.34 -12.38
CA PRO A 90 -2.65 -4.72 -13.14
C PRO A 90 -2.88 -3.21 -13.27
N ASP A 91 -1.86 -2.44 -12.95
CA ASP A 91 -1.78 -1.00 -13.17
C ASP A 91 -1.24 -0.77 -14.59
N GLY A 92 -2.13 -0.52 -15.55
CA GLY A 92 -1.84 -0.53 -16.99
C GLY A 92 -0.89 0.58 -17.49
N GLU A 93 -0.34 1.40 -16.59
CA GLU A 93 0.55 2.53 -16.90
C GLU A 93 2.03 2.25 -16.56
N ALA A 94 2.33 1.20 -15.79
CA ALA A 94 3.69 0.90 -15.35
C ALA A 94 4.49 0.09 -16.40
N SER A 95 5.79 0.39 -16.54
CA SER A 95 6.72 -0.37 -17.40
C SER A 95 7.16 -1.72 -16.82
N GLY A 96 6.47 -2.18 -15.78
CA GLY A 96 6.69 -3.44 -15.10
C GLY A 96 5.38 -3.87 -14.45
N PRO A 97 5.35 -5.05 -13.82
CA PRO A 97 4.16 -5.43 -13.10
C PRO A 97 4.00 -4.44 -11.93
N SER A 98 2.79 -3.91 -11.79
CA SER A 98 2.40 -2.95 -10.74
C SER A 98 0.94 -3.22 -10.44
N CYS A 99 0.55 -3.02 -9.18
CA CYS A 99 -0.82 -3.26 -8.73
C CYS A 99 -1.56 -1.93 -8.56
N ALA A 100 -2.71 -1.76 -9.21
CA ALA A 100 -3.56 -0.56 -9.11
C ALA A 100 -4.13 -0.32 -7.69
N LEU A 101 -3.98 -1.30 -6.80
CA LEU A 101 -4.36 -1.22 -5.39
C LEU A 101 -3.20 -0.83 -4.47
N LEU A 102 -2.00 -0.64 -5.02
CA LEU A 102 -0.82 -0.28 -4.27
C LEU A 102 -0.77 1.24 -4.04
N ALA A 103 -0.49 1.64 -2.82
CA ALA A 103 -0.25 3.04 -2.45
C ALA A 103 1.03 3.12 -1.61
N GLY A 104 2.16 3.40 -2.25
CA GLY A 104 3.47 3.21 -1.62
C GLY A 104 3.72 1.73 -1.36
N ASP A 105 3.86 1.33 -0.09
CA ASP A 105 3.98 -0.07 0.32
C ASP A 105 2.67 -0.68 0.86
N LEU A 106 1.57 0.09 0.81
CA LEU A 106 0.27 -0.27 1.37
C LEU A 106 -0.64 -0.92 0.36
N CYS A 107 -1.49 -1.85 0.82
CA CYS A 107 -2.59 -2.38 0.03
C CYS A 107 -3.89 -1.65 0.37
N LEU A 108 -4.50 -0.98 -0.62
CA LEU A 108 -5.76 -0.26 -0.42
C LEU A 108 -6.85 -1.17 0.17
N LEU A 109 -6.93 -2.44 -0.23
CA LEU A 109 -7.94 -3.36 0.31
C LEU A 109 -7.78 -3.68 1.80
N ARG A 110 -6.58 -3.49 2.36
CA ARG A 110 -6.29 -3.71 3.79
C ARG A 110 -6.52 -2.49 4.67
N LEU A 111 -6.70 -1.32 4.05
CA LEU A 111 -7.07 -0.09 4.76
C LEU A 111 -8.55 -0.11 5.16
N PRO A 112 -8.94 0.62 6.22
CA PRO A 112 -10.33 0.76 6.60
C PRO A 112 -11.16 1.41 5.47
N PRO A 113 -12.45 1.05 5.32
CA PRO A 113 -13.33 1.73 4.39
C PRO A 113 -13.53 3.20 4.78
N CYS A 114 -13.56 4.10 3.79
CA CYS A 114 -13.80 5.52 4.04
C CYS A 114 -15.28 5.86 3.86
N THR A 115 -15.99 6.12 4.96
CA THR A 115 -17.41 6.49 4.94
C THR A 115 -17.67 7.97 4.62
N GLY A 116 -16.62 8.80 4.60
CA GLY A 116 -16.69 10.24 4.29
C GLY A 116 -17.34 11.13 5.36
N ARG A 117 -18.01 10.54 6.37
CA ARG A 117 -18.67 11.26 7.48
C ARG A 117 -18.02 10.92 8.81
N CYS A 118 -16.75 11.25 8.96
CA CYS A 118 -16.03 11.06 10.22
C CYS A 118 -15.60 12.41 10.79
N ARG A 119 -15.36 12.44 12.10
CA ARG A 119 -14.82 13.62 12.81
C ARG A 119 -13.40 14.00 12.38
N ARG A 120 -12.79 13.18 11.51
CA ARG A 120 -11.41 13.28 11.00
C ARG A 120 -11.39 13.78 9.54
N TYR A 121 -12.52 14.30 9.04
CA TYR A 121 -12.59 14.83 7.68
C TYR A 121 -11.78 16.12 7.60
N GLU A 122 -10.81 16.15 6.71
CA GLU A 122 -9.95 17.30 6.40
C GLU A 122 -9.92 17.47 4.88
N ARG A 123 -10.14 18.69 4.38
CA ARG A 123 -10.15 18.99 2.94
C ARG A 123 -8.75 19.01 2.36
#